data_AF-A0A8C4R9H7-F1
#
_entry.id   AF-A0A8C4R9H7-F1
#
_cell.length_a   1.000
_cell.length_b   1.000
_cell.length_c   1.000
_cell.angle_alpha   90.00
_cell.angle_beta   90.00
_cell.angle_gamma   90.00
#
_symmetry.space_group_name_H-M   'P 1'
#
loop_
_entity.id
_entity.type
_entity.pdbx_description
1 polymer ?
#
loop_
_entity_poly.entity_id
_entity_poly.type
_entity_poly.pdbx_seq_one_letter_code
_entity_poly.pdbx_strand_id
1 'polypeptide(L)'
;MMQVLFSRKLKLEAALTFWKRHPEDLVSYLFRVHDLCVVADCVGIVTKSFIESDELLSLGACVDLLPLIHALLKSRYENHNLTALEWLTVVIKHWWATLANDDHQNELHFSASNVSTMRDWLQKMMDQVRKLLVIPGPTGKGAKVSP
;
A
#
# COMPACT_ATOMS: atom_id res chain seq x y z
N MET A 1 -16.94 15.97 -17.28
CA MET A 1 -15.61 15.30 -17.34
C MET A 1 -14.47 16.22 -16.95
N MET A 2 -14.35 17.43 -17.53
CA MET A 2 -13.23 18.35 -17.26
C MET A 2 -13.04 18.70 -15.77
N GLN A 3 -14.12 18.96 -15.03
CA GLN A 3 -14.06 19.27 -13.60
C GLN A 3 -13.50 18.11 -12.75
N VAL A 4 -13.83 16.86 -13.09
CA VAL A 4 -13.34 15.66 -12.38
C VAL A 4 -11.85 15.48 -12.61
N LEU A 5 -11.40 15.63 -13.86
CA LEU A 5 -9.98 15.54 -14.21
C LEU A 5 -9.16 16.67 -13.60
N PHE A 6 -9.69 17.89 -13.61
CA PHE A 6 -9.03 19.04 -12.99
C PHE A 6 -8.89 18.86 -11.47
N SER A 7 -9.95 18.41 -10.79
CA SER A 7 -9.91 18.13 -9.36
C SER A 7 -8.89 17.03 -9.02
N ARG A 8 -8.87 15.93 -9.79
CA ARG A 8 -7.89 14.86 -9.60
C ARG A 8 -6.46 15.33 -9.85
N LYS A 9 -6.24 16.12 -10.91
CA LYS A 9 -4.93 16.72 -11.21
C LYS A 9 -4.42 17.57 -10.05
N LEU A 10 -5.24 18.46 -9.51
CA LEU A 10 -4.85 19.32 -8.39
C LEU A 10 -4.48 18.49 -7.16
N LYS A 11 -5.24 17.43 -6.86
CA LYS A 11 -4.92 16.50 -5.77
C LYS A 11 -3.61 15.75 -6.00
N LEU A 12 -3.31 15.34 -7.23
CA LEU A 12 -2.07 14.66 -7.59
C LEU A 12 -0.85 15.59 -7.56
N GLU A 13 -1.01 16.86 -7.97
CA GLU A 13 0.05 17.86 -7.85
C GLU A 13 0.40 18.12 -6.39
N ALA A 14 -0.61 18.25 -5.51
CA ALA A 14 -0.38 18.33 -4.07
C ALA A 14 0.28 17.07 -3.51
N ALA A 15 -0.17 15.87 -3.93
CA ALA A 15 0.45 14.60 -3.53
C ALA A 15 1.94 14.57 -3.89
N LEU A 16 2.30 15.01 -5.10
CA LEU A 16 3.69 15.09 -5.55
C LEU A 16 4.52 16.04 -4.69
N THR A 17 3.95 17.17 -4.25
CA THR A 17 4.63 18.09 -3.32
C THR A 17 4.97 17.41 -2.00
N PHE A 18 4.03 16.65 -1.43
CA PHE A 18 4.29 15.89 -0.19
C PHE A 18 5.33 14.79 -0.41
N TRP A 19 5.21 14.02 -1.50
CA TRP A 19 6.15 12.96 -1.85
C TRP A 19 7.60 13.46 -1.94
N LYS A 20 7.82 14.60 -2.59
CA LYS A 20 9.15 15.21 -2.73
C LYS A 20 9.75 15.70 -1.41
N ARG A 21 8.91 15.93 -0.40
CA ARG A 21 9.34 16.39 0.92
C ARG A 21 9.64 15.20 1.84
N HIS A 22 8.67 14.32 2.04
CA HIS A 22 8.82 13.11 2.84
C HIS A 22 7.73 12.08 2.46
N PRO A 23 8.07 10.78 2.37
CA PRO A 23 7.09 9.73 2.05
C PRO A 23 5.94 9.66 3.07
N GLU A 24 6.21 9.90 4.36
CA GLU A 24 5.17 9.88 5.41
C GLU A 24 4.18 11.06 5.31
N ASP A 25 4.64 12.20 4.79
CA ASP A 25 3.76 13.34 4.51
C ASP A 25 2.76 12.99 3.39
N LEU A 26 3.21 12.23 2.39
CA LEU A 26 2.32 11.73 1.34
C LEU A 26 1.25 10.80 1.93
N VAL A 27 1.63 9.85 2.79
CA VAL A 27 0.68 8.94 3.43
C VAL A 27 -0.37 9.72 4.21
N SER A 28 0.06 10.66 5.05
CA SER A 28 -0.82 11.55 5.82
C SER A 28 -1.80 12.34 4.93
N TYR A 29 -1.30 12.85 3.81
CA TYR A 29 -2.13 13.55 2.83
C TYR A 29 -3.16 12.63 2.17
N LEU A 30 -2.77 11.42 1.77
CA LEU A 30 -3.67 10.45 1.15
C LEU A 30 -4.82 10.05 2.08
N PHE A 31 -4.54 9.91 3.38
CA PHE A 31 -5.59 9.76 4.38
C PHE A 31 -6.53 10.94 4.38
N ARG A 32 -6.02 12.16 4.44
CA ARG A 32 -6.86 13.37 4.53
C ARG A 32 -7.75 13.59 3.32
N VAL A 33 -7.27 13.24 2.12
CA VAL A 33 -8.03 13.45 0.88
C VAL A 33 -9.11 12.40 0.66
N HIS A 34 -8.94 11.18 1.21
CA HIS A 34 -9.91 10.08 1.12
C HIS A 34 -10.42 9.78 -0.30
N ASP A 35 -9.63 10.08 -1.34
CA ASP A 35 -9.99 9.82 -2.74
C ASP A 35 -9.25 8.58 -3.24
N LEU A 36 -9.93 7.43 -3.28
CA LEU A 36 -9.33 6.15 -3.65
C LEU A 36 -8.70 6.15 -5.05
N CYS A 37 -9.17 6.98 -5.97
CA CYS A 37 -8.56 7.11 -7.30
C CYS A 37 -7.18 7.76 -7.20
N VAL A 38 -7.04 8.80 -6.38
CA VAL A 38 -5.75 9.46 -6.10
C VAL A 38 -4.83 8.51 -5.33
N VAL A 39 -5.37 7.78 -4.35
CA VAL A 39 -4.62 6.75 -3.62
C VAL A 39 -4.07 5.70 -4.59
N ALA A 40 -4.89 5.15 -5.48
CA ALA A 40 -4.43 4.15 -6.45
C ALA A 40 -3.32 4.70 -7.36
N ASP A 41 -3.46 5.92 -7.89
CA ASP A 41 -2.41 6.54 -8.70
C ASP A 41 -1.10 6.69 -7.93
N CYS A 42 -1.17 7.21 -6.70
CA CYS A 42 0.00 7.43 -5.87
C CYS A 42 0.66 6.10 -5.44
N VAL A 43 -0.14 5.12 -4.99
CA VAL A 43 0.36 3.79 -4.61
C VAL A 43 1.07 3.11 -5.77
N GLY A 44 0.53 3.20 -6.99
CA GLY A 44 1.20 2.64 -8.17
C GLY A 44 2.56 3.27 -8.45
N ILE A 45 2.69 4.59 -8.28
CA ILE A 45 3.97 5.30 -8.42
C ILE A 45 4.93 4.89 -7.30
N VAL A 46 4.47 4.92 -6.06
CA VAL A 46 5.26 4.53 -4.87
C VAL A 46 5.77 3.11 -5.01
N THR A 47 4.95 2.17 -5.49
CA THR A 47 5.34 0.77 -5.72
C THR A 47 6.49 0.67 -6.70
N LYS A 48 6.42 1.40 -7.82
CA LYS A 48 7.50 1.42 -8.82
C LYS A 48 8.78 2.01 -8.26
N SER A 49 8.69 3.14 -7.58
CA SER A 49 9.85 3.77 -6.95
C SER A 49 10.47 2.86 -5.88
N PHE A 50 9.66 2.11 -5.15
CA PHE A 50 10.15 1.14 -4.16
C PHE A 50 10.92 -0.01 -4.81
N ILE A 51 10.44 -0.54 -5.95
CA ILE A 51 11.16 -1.56 -6.74
C ILE A 51 12.49 -1.01 -7.27
N GLU A 52 12.52 0.26 -7.69
CA GLU A 52 13.69 0.88 -8.33
C GLU A 52 14.74 1.40 -7.35
N SER A 53 14.34 1.85 -6.15
CA SER A 53 15.21 2.61 -5.23
C SER A 53 15.33 2.04 -3.82
N ASP A 54 14.68 0.92 -3.50
CA ASP A 54 14.74 0.06 -2.28
C ASP A 54 14.63 0.72 -0.88
N GLU A 55 14.80 2.04 -0.73
CA GLU A 55 14.89 2.75 0.57
C GLU A 55 13.83 3.85 0.76
N LEU A 56 12.81 3.93 -0.09
CA LEU A 56 11.91 5.10 -0.09
C LEU A 56 10.83 5.10 0.99
N LEU A 57 10.52 3.96 1.64
CA LEU A 57 9.51 3.92 2.71
C LEU A 57 10.04 3.21 3.95
N SER A 58 9.82 3.84 5.11
CA SER A 58 9.98 3.20 6.41
C SER A 58 8.88 2.15 6.62
N LEU A 59 9.15 1.13 7.46
CA LEU A 59 8.13 0.16 7.85
C LEU A 59 6.90 0.84 8.48
N GLY A 60 7.12 1.93 9.25
CA GLY A 60 6.04 2.75 9.81
C GLY A 60 5.14 3.35 8.73
N ALA A 61 5.73 3.96 7.70
CA ALA A 61 4.98 4.50 6.56
C ALA A 61 4.19 3.40 5.81
N CYS A 62 4.77 2.21 5.68
CA CYS A 62 4.06 1.06 5.10
C CYS A 62 2.85 0.67 5.95
N VAL A 63 3.02 0.58 7.27
CA VAL A 63 1.94 0.25 8.22
C VAL A 63 0.82 1.28 8.16
N ASP A 64 1.18 2.56 8.15
CA ASP A 64 0.23 3.65 8.06
C ASP A 64 -0.56 3.57 6.75
N LEU A 65 0.02 3.09 5.65
CA LEU A 65 -0.67 2.97 4.36
C LEU A 65 -1.67 1.79 4.28
N LEU A 66 -1.52 0.75 5.11
CA LEU A 66 -2.33 -0.49 5.05
C LEU A 66 -3.85 -0.28 5.08
N PRO A 67 -4.44 0.64 5.87
CA PRO A 67 -5.88 0.91 5.84
C PRO A 67 -6.37 1.35 4.46
N LEU A 68 -5.57 2.15 3.73
CA LEU A 68 -5.90 2.59 2.37
C LEU A 68 -5.74 1.46 1.36
N ILE A 69 -4.73 0.61 1.51
CA ILE A 69 -4.55 -0.60 0.69
C ILE A 69 -5.72 -1.56 0.88
N HIS A 70 -6.18 -1.77 2.12
CA HIS A 70 -7.38 -2.57 2.40
C HIS A 70 -8.64 -1.99 1.76
N ALA A 71 -8.79 -0.66 1.75
CA ALA A 71 -9.89 0.00 1.07
C ALA A 71 -9.82 -0.19 -0.45
N LEU A 72 -8.61 -0.15 -1.03
CA LEU A 72 -8.39 -0.46 -2.45
C LEU A 72 -8.74 -1.91 -2.78
N LEU A 73 -8.36 -2.90 -1.96
CA LEU A 73 -8.71 -4.31 -2.17
C LEU A 73 -10.21 -4.60 -2.13
N LYS A 74 -10.97 -3.79 -1.38
CA LYS A 74 -12.44 -3.89 -1.31
C LYS A 74 -13.15 -3.13 -2.43
N SER A 75 -12.39 -2.46 -3.29
CA SER A 75 -12.94 -1.68 -4.39
C SER A 75 -13.63 -2.59 -5.41
N ARG A 76 -14.71 -2.06 -6.00
CA ARG A 76 -15.36 -2.67 -7.18
C ARG A 76 -14.54 -2.56 -8.46
N TYR A 77 -13.49 -1.74 -8.46
CA TYR A 77 -12.68 -1.44 -9.64
C TYR A 77 -11.45 -2.35 -9.71
N GLU A 78 -11.29 -3.02 -10.85
CA GLU A 78 -10.22 -3.98 -11.07
C GLU A 78 -8.83 -3.38 -10.88
N ASN A 79 -8.61 -2.20 -11.46
CA ASN A 79 -7.32 -1.50 -11.37
C ASN A 79 -6.93 -1.18 -9.93
N HIS A 80 -7.88 -0.83 -9.06
CA HIS A 80 -7.59 -0.58 -7.64
C HIS A 80 -7.12 -1.86 -6.95
N ASN A 81 -7.79 -2.98 -7.22
CA ASN A 81 -7.43 -4.27 -6.65
C ASN A 81 -6.03 -4.71 -7.12
N LEU A 82 -5.75 -4.57 -8.42
CA LEU A 82 -4.45 -4.89 -8.99
C LEU A 82 -3.33 -4.05 -8.38
N THR A 83 -3.51 -2.73 -8.30
CA THR A 83 -2.51 -1.83 -7.69
C THR A 83 -2.26 -2.18 -6.22
N ALA A 84 -3.30 -2.49 -5.46
CA ALA A 84 -3.16 -2.90 -4.07
C ALA A 84 -2.43 -4.25 -3.91
N LEU A 85 -2.76 -5.23 -4.75
CA LEU A 85 -2.10 -6.54 -4.75
C LEU A 85 -0.63 -6.47 -5.16
N GLU A 86 -0.31 -5.63 -6.15
CA GLU A 86 1.07 -5.38 -6.57
C GLU A 86 1.88 -4.78 -5.42
N TRP A 87 1.36 -3.72 -4.79
CA TRP A 87 1.99 -3.09 -3.64
C TRP A 87 2.20 -4.07 -2.49
N LEU A 88 1.18 -4.86 -2.13
CA LEU A 88 1.30 -5.87 -1.06
C LEU A 88 2.40 -6.88 -1.36
N THR A 89 2.45 -7.38 -2.60
CA THR A 89 3.45 -8.37 -3.01
C THR A 89 4.86 -7.80 -2.88
N VAL A 90 5.06 -6.53 -3.24
CA VAL A 90 6.36 -5.86 -3.16
C VAL A 90 6.76 -5.63 -1.69
N VAL A 91 5.86 -5.07 -0.89
CA VAL A 91 6.14 -4.73 0.51
C VAL A 91 6.37 -5.97 1.36
N ILE A 92 5.57 -7.03 1.17
CA ILE A 92 5.77 -8.27 1.92
C ILE A 92 7.09 -8.93 1.55
N LYS A 93 7.47 -8.93 0.26
CA LYS A 93 8.78 -9.48 -0.16
C LYS A 93 9.94 -8.72 0.46
N HIS A 94 9.87 -7.39 0.48
CA HIS A 94 10.95 -6.57 1.02
C HIS A 94 11.08 -6.72 2.54
N TRP A 95 9.98 -6.66 3.28
CA TRP A 95 9.99 -6.79 4.74
C TRP A 95 9.93 -8.23 5.25
N TRP A 96 10.01 -9.24 4.37
CA TRP A 96 9.81 -10.64 4.76
C TRP A 96 10.81 -11.08 5.84
N ALA A 97 12.09 -10.72 5.71
CA ALA A 97 13.11 -11.09 6.68
C ALA A 97 12.79 -10.53 8.09
N THR A 98 12.39 -9.27 8.16
CA THR A 98 11.98 -8.61 9.40
C THR A 98 10.67 -9.18 9.95
N LEU A 99 9.74 -9.56 9.08
CA LEU A 99 8.46 -10.17 9.46
C LEU A 99 8.60 -11.63 9.89
N ALA A 100 9.60 -12.36 9.39
CA ALA A 100 9.84 -13.77 9.70
C ALA A 100 10.70 -13.98 10.95
N ASN A 101 11.61 -13.04 11.24
CA ASN A 101 12.41 -13.09 12.45
C ASN A 101 11.54 -12.73 13.66
N ASP A 102 11.36 -13.70 14.55
CA ASP A 102 10.63 -13.52 15.81
C ASP A 102 11.56 -13.09 16.97
N ASP A 103 12.80 -12.71 16.63
CA ASP A 103 13.84 -12.50 17.63
C ASP A 103 13.55 -11.20 18.39
N HIS A 104 12.99 -11.36 19.60
CA HIS A 104 12.62 -10.30 20.53
C HIS A 104 13.82 -9.55 21.13
N GLN A 105 15.00 -9.64 20.52
CA GLN A 105 16.24 -9.13 21.07
C GLN A 105 16.84 -8.07 20.15
N ASN A 106 16.69 -6.81 20.59
CA ASN A 106 17.48 -5.62 20.22
C ASN A 106 17.05 -4.72 19.04
N GLU A 107 15.88 -4.87 18.43
CA GLU A 107 15.35 -3.79 17.60
C GLU A 107 14.50 -2.81 18.41
N LEU A 108 14.78 -1.51 18.24
CA LEU A 108 14.06 -0.37 18.82
C LEU A 108 12.55 -0.67 18.97
N HIS A 109 12.00 -0.48 20.17
CA HIS A 109 10.62 -0.86 20.56
C HIS A 109 9.52 -0.44 19.56
N PHE A 110 9.74 0.63 18.79
CA PHE A 110 8.86 1.10 17.71
C PHE A 110 8.83 0.18 16.49
N SER A 111 9.96 -0.42 16.11
CA SER A 111 10.04 -1.41 15.01
C SER A 111 9.20 -2.64 15.35
N ALA A 112 9.35 -3.18 16.57
CA ALA A 112 8.58 -4.34 17.04
C ALA A 112 7.06 -4.08 17.04
N SER A 113 6.63 -2.89 17.45
CA SER A 113 5.22 -2.50 17.39
C SER A 113 4.70 -2.44 15.95
N ASN A 114 5.49 -1.88 15.03
CA ASN A 114 5.11 -1.80 13.61
C ASN A 114 5.09 -3.19 12.94
N VAL A 115 6.02 -4.08 13.28
CA VAL A 115 6.04 -5.47 12.80
C VAL A 115 4.77 -6.22 13.23
N SER A 116 4.39 -6.14 14.51
CA SER A 116 3.16 -6.77 15.01
C SER A 116 1.91 -6.19 14.32
N THR A 117 1.84 -4.88 14.17
CA THR A 117 0.73 -4.19 13.51
C THR A 117 0.63 -4.57 12.02
N MET A 118 1.77 -4.70 11.34
CA MET A 118 1.83 -5.18 9.96
C MET A 118 1.29 -6.61 9.85
N ARG A 119 1.72 -7.52 10.75
CA ARG A 119 1.22 -8.91 10.78
C ARG A 119 -0.30 -8.96 10.97
N ASP A 120 -0.85 -8.19 11.91
CA ASP A 120 -2.30 -8.12 12.17
C ASP A 120 -3.08 -7.62 10.95
N TRP A 121 -2.57 -6.59 10.28
CA TRP A 121 -3.18 -6.05 9.07
C TRP A 121 -3.14 -7.03 7.90
N LEU A 122 -2.01 -7.71 7.69
CA LEU A 122 -1.88 -8.74 6.66
C LEU A 122 -2.91 -9.85 6.91
N GLN A 123 -3.01 -10.35 8.14
CA GLN A 123 -3.99 -11.36 8.52
C GLN A 123 -5.43 -10.89 8.23
N LYS A 124 -5.75 -9.64 8.55
CA LYS A 124 -7.05 -9.03 8.25
C LYS A 124 -7.34 -8.89 6.76
N MET A 125 -6.32 -8.62 5.94
CA MET A 125 -6.45 -8.49 4.48
C MET A 125 -6.53 -9.83 3.76
N MET A 126 -5.99 -10.92 4.35
CA MET A 126 -6.04 -12.27 3.77
C MET A 126 -7.44 -12.70 3.36
N ASP A 127 -8.46 -12.39 4.16
CA ASP A 127 -9.84 -12.73 3.83
C ASP A 127 -10.33 -12.03 2.55
N GLN A 128 -9.87 -10.81 2.28
CA GLN A 128 -10.20 -10.12 1.03
C GLN A 128 -9.40 -10.68 -0.14
N VAL A 129 -8.09 -10.90 0.03
CA VAL A 129 -7.25 -11.51 -1.01
C VAL A 129 -7.79 -12.87 -1.44
N ARG A 130 -8.23 -13.70 -0.48
CA ARG A 130 -8.86 -15.00 -0.74
C ARG A 130 -10.14 -14.90 -1.56
N LYS A 131 -10.96 -13.86 -1.35
CA LYS A 131 -12.14 -13.63 -2.20
C LYS A 131 -11.73 -13.26 -3.62
N LEU A 132 -10.69 -12.45 -3.77
CA LEU A 132 -10.17 -12.05 -5.08
C LEU A 132 -9.55 -13.22 -5.86
N LEU A 133 -8.97 -14.22 -5.18
CA LEU A 133 -8.42 -15.45 -5.81
C LEU A 133 -9.44 -16.23 -6.65
N VAL A 134 -10.70 -16.23 -6.23
CA VAL A 134 -11.78 -16.99 -6.89
C VAL A 134 -12.28 -16.28 -8.16
N ILE A 135 -11.99 -14.99 -8.30
CA ILE A 135 -12.47 -14.18 -9.43
C ILE A 135 -11.65 -14.52 -10.69
N PRO A 136 -12.27 -14.92 -11.80
CA PRO A 136 -11.54 -15.13 -13.06
C PRO A 136 -11.03 -13.79 -13.61
N GLY A 137 -9.83 -13.80 -14.20
CA GLY A 137 -9.26 -12.62 -14.86
C GLY A 137 -7.92 -12.15 -14.26
N PRO A 138 -7.44 -10.96 -14.65
CA PRO A 138 -6.20 -10.37 -14.15
C PRO A 138 -6.15 -10.28 -12.62
N THR A 139 -7.24 -9.86 -11.97
CA THR A 139 -7.29 -9.76 -10.50
C THR A 139 -7.05 -11.09 -9.79
N GLY A 140 -7.72 -12.17 -10.20
CA GLY A 140 -7.49 -13.49 -9.60
C GLY A 140 -6.11 -14.05 -9.89
N LYS A 141 -5.52 -13.72 -11.04
CA LYS A 141 -4.10 -14.05 -11.34
C LYS A 141 -3.16 -13.28 -10.42
N GLY A 142 -3.38 -11.97 -10.23
CA GLY A 142 -2.57 -11.14 -9.34
C GLY A 142 -2.67 -11.60 -7.88
N ALA A 143 -3.86 -11.96 -7.43
CA ALA A 143 -4.09 -12.45 -6.07
C ALA A 143 -3.34 -13.77 -5.79
N LYS A 144 -3.12 -14.63 -6.80
CA LYS A 144 -2.37 -15.90 -6.65
C LYS A 144 -0.87 -15.69 -6.42
N VAL A 145 -0.35 -14.55 -6.84
CA VAL A 145 1.07 -14.18 -6.70
C VAL A 145 1.31 -13.40 -5.41
N SER A 146 0.25 -12.84 -4.83
CA SER A 146 0.26 -12.25 -3.50
C SER A 146 0.23 -13.35 -2.43
N PRO A 147 1.00 -13.22 -1.33
CA PRO A 147 1.14 -14.26 -0.30
C PRO A 147 -0.14 -14.47 0.53
#